data_AF-A0A1Z4JSA3-F1
#
_entry.id   AF-A0A1Z4JSA3-F1
#
_cell.length_a   1.000
_cell.length_b   1.000
_cell.length_c   1.000
_cell.angle_alpha   90.00
_cell.angle_beta   90.00
_cell.angle_gamma   90.00
#
_symmetry.space_group_name_H-M   'P 1'
#
loop_
_entity.id
_entity.type
_entity.pdbx_description
1 polymer ?
#
loop_
_entity_poly.entity_id
_entity_poly.type
_entity_poly.pdbx_seq_one_letter_code
_entity_poly.pdbx_strand_id
1 'polypeptide(L)'
;MASRKWLAELIQSQYIPFIQSVKNTAAGHKKLEKFTEELRQSWAERGLISLKQQQGCMDQIRRAIKDGLGEDHFSLDFIAFSTEEYTALNDEKQRSVAERNEDVKYIHDPDRIVAQAVRLLERPDWADVAAGLAVLTGRRVTELLATARFEPKTKWSVTFTGALKRRQETQTLSFEIPTLTTADKVCKALTKIRQQLPEAQSMSANKINQKFSQRVAVACDRHFENLVPSRAGGNLYTHLFRAVYATIATFWYCPANIDTVEFRAAIQGHYQILDKKSPTLKRSLAASRHYADFDIADSVIAQHHGKRKGIKLGHGGIEPIAAFKQEASVEQLEQPKRTSRKRSTLSYYTQDHDRWISILQLIAPDAKNQSERTAKLLEWIEAQFQQTPVEPASSQPQEPSPIVEIEPPSLEIQPIEDTPPKLDPTVQLLVEQMAQVMQSVAKLTDAISAGQLERTSPQRQRSTPSSTQTLHSTQSSTASTENPQPARPRGPRGASGEIVDRAIDAMMAYNDMAERLHQDKWAISINILKEFVSSQPAIQRGLEQREAEIRAHHEQHQIDPKKHNFFHRGKHKITDFIQIETEPQNQESDAIPN
;
A
#
# COMPACT_ATOMS: atom_id res chain seq x y z
N MET A 1 2.34 -8.82 -26.04
CA MET A 1 1.54 -7.94 -26.93
C MET A 1 2.25 -7.86 -28.26
N ALA A 2 1.54 -7.91 -29.39
CA ALA A 2 2.13 -7.52 -30.67
C ALA A 2 2.48 -6.03 -30.66
N SER A 3 3.51 -5.63 -31.40
CA SER A 3 3.77 -4.20 -31.64
C SER A 3 2.58 -3.62 -32.39
N ARG A 4 1.98 -2.54 -31.87
CA ARG A 4 0.88 -1.81 -32.52
C ARG A 4 1.48 -0.98 -33.67
N LYS A 5 1.92 -1.64 -34.75
CA LYS A 5 2.55 -1.00 -35.92
C LYS A 5 1.71 0.17 -36.44
N TRP A 6 0.40 -0.06 -36.61
CA TRP A 6 -0.58 0.96 -37.00
C TRP A 6 -0.54 2.21 -36.10
N LEU A 7 -0.26 2.08 -34.81
CA LEU A 7 -0.19 3.21 -33.89
C LEU A 7 1.12 3.98 -34.07
N ALA A 8 2.23 3.29 -34.28
CA ALA A 8 3.51 3.94 -34.59
C ALA A 8 3.47 4.68 -35.94
N GLU A 9 2.84 4.06 -36.94
CA GLU A 9 2.59 4.63 -38.26
C GLU A 9 1.71 5.89 -38.18
N LEU A 10 0.59 5.85 -37.45
CA LEU A 10 -0.26 7.04 -37.23
C LEU A 10 0.42 8.12 -36.38
N ILE A 11 1.20 7.73 -35.36
CA ILE A 11 2.00 8.67 -34.55
C ILE A 11 2.92 9.49 -35.46
N GLN A 12 3.69 8.83 -36.32
CA GLN A 12 4.70 9.47 -37.15
C GLN A 12 4.10 10.23 -38.35
N SER A 13 3.06 9.69 -38.98
CA SER A 13 2.49 10.26 -40.23
C SER A 13 1.38 11.29 -40.01
N GLN A 14 0.68 11.25 -38.87
CA GLN A 14 -0.50 12.09 -38.64
C GLN A 14 -0.45 12.83 -37.29
N TYR A 15 -0.24 12.12 -36.18
CA TYR A 15 -0.44 12.71 -34.85
C TYR A 15 0.63 13.76 -34.51
N ILE A 16 1.92 13.43 -34.66
CA ILE A 16 2.99 14.40 -34.37
C ILE A 16 2.93 15.63 -35.31
N PRO A 17 2.76 15.48 -36.65
CA PRO A 17 2.52 16.62 -37.54
C PRO A 17 1.31 17.48 -37.16
N PHE A 18 0.18 16.87 -36.78
CA PHE A 18 -0.99 17.62 -36.30
C PHE A 18 -0.66 18.42 -35.03
N ILE A 19 -0.08 17.77 -34.01
CA ILE A 19 0.26 18.40 -32.72
C ILE A 19 1.25 19.55 -32.92
N GLN A 20 2.23 19.38 -33.80
CA GLN A 20 3.23 20.42 -34.14
C GLN A 20 2.61 21.61 -34.88
N SER A 21 1.49 21.42 -35.59
CA SER A 21 0.76 22.53 -36.25
C SER A 21 -0.08 23.37 -35.28
N VAL A 22 -0.38 22.86 -34.07
CA VAL A 22 -1.21 23.55 -33.08
C VAL A 22 -0.37 24.56 -32.28
N LYS A 23 -0.87 25.80 -32.18
CA LYS A 23 -0.28 26.85 -31.35
C LYS A 23 -0.78 26.78 -29.90
N ASN A 24 0.06 27.21 -28.96
CA ASN A 24 -0.32 27.33 -27.55
C ASN A 24 -1.26 28.52 -27.30
N THR A 25 -2.54 28.35 -27.60
CA THR A 25 -3.63 29.32 -27.39
C THR A 25 -4.92 28.57 -27.03
N ALA A 26 -5.92 29.24 -26.44
CA ALA A 26 -7.20 28.61 -26.08
C ALA A 26 -7.91 27.90 -27.26
N ALA A 27 -7.76 28.40 -28.49
CA ALA A 27 -8.27 27.74 -29.70
C ALA A 27 -7.43 26.53 -30.13
N GLY A 28 -6.15 26.47 -29.75
CA GLY A 28 -5.30 25.30 -29.89
C GLY A 28 -5.56 24.24 -28.81
N HIS A 29 -5.78 24.66 -27.58
CA HIS A 29 -6.17 23.80 -26.45
C HIS A 29 -7.44 23.00 -26.78
N LYS A 30 -8.51 23.67 -27.21
CA LYS A 30 -9.75 23.02 -27.67
C LYS A 30 -9.57 22.05 -28.86
N LYS A 31 -8.58 22.29 -29.72
CA LYS A 31 -8.23 21.34 -30.80
C LYS A 31 -7.52 20.10 -30.27
N LEU A 32 -6.70 20.23 -29.23
CA LEU A 32 -5.99 19.10 -28.61
C LEU A 32 -6.92 18.27 -27.71
N GLU A 33 -7.88 18.90 -27.04
CA GLU A 33 -8.96 18.24 -26.30
C GLU A 33 -9.78 17.35 -27.24
N LYS A 34 -10.39 17.95 -28.29
CA LYS A 34 -11.17 17.21 -29.31
C LYS A 34 -10.34 16.12 -30.01
N PHE A 35 -9.08 16.40 -30.34
CA PHE A 35 -8.18 15.39 -30.92
C PHE A 35 -7.92 14.23 -29.95
N THR A 36 -7.89 14.48 -28.63
CA THR A 36 -7.72 13.42 -27.63
C THR A 36 -8.97 12.56 -27.49
N GLU A 37 -10.16 13.12 -27.67
CA GLU A 37 -11.42 12.37 -27.81
C GLU A 37 -11.41 11.51 -29.08
N GLU A 38 -11.08 12.09 -30.24
CA GLU A 38 -10.97 11.40 -31.54
C GLU A 38 -9.95 10.25 -31.51
N LEU A 39 -8.79 10.47 -30.89
CA LEU A 39 -7.78 9.43 -30.65
C LEU A 39 -8.38 8.25 -29.90
N ARG A 40 -9.09 8.50 -28.81
CA ARG A 40 -9.67 7.46 -27.94
C ARG A 40 -10.84 6.75 -28.59
N GLN A 41 -11.68 7.46 -29.34
CA GLN A 41 -12.70 6.84 -30.18
C GLN A 41 -12.08 5.87 -31.19
N SER A 42 -11.03 6.29 -31.92
CA SER A 42 -10.34 5.41 -32.87
C SER A 42 -9.67 4.20 -32.22
N TRP A 43 -9.35 4.24 -30.92
CA TRP A 43 -8.90 3.07 -30.17
C TRP A 43 -10.06 2.14 -29.78
N ALA A 44 -11.21 2.70 -29.38
CA ALA A 44 -12.41 1.94 -29.06
C ALA A 44 -12.98 1.21 -30.30
N GLU A 45 -13.01 1.87 -31.47
CA GLU A 45 -13.32 1.27 -32.78
C GLU A 45 -12.38 0.11 -33.14
N ARG A 46 -11.13 0.14 -32.64
CA ARG A 46 -10.14 -0.94 -32.77
C ARG A 46 -10.18 -1.96 -31.60
N GLY A 47 -11.28 -2.00 -30.85
CA GLY A 47 -11.53 -2.95 -29.75
C GLY A 47 -10.80 -2.64 -28.43
N LEU A 48 -10.19 -1.47 -28.29
CA LEU A 48 -9.50 -1.04 -27.06
C LEU A 48 -10.44 -0.18 -26.20
N ILE A 49 -11.51 -0.81 -25.69
CA ILE A 49 -12.62 -0.13 -25.02
C ILE A 49 -12.25 0.29 -23.57
N SER A 50 -11.52 -0.55 -22.82
CA SER A 50 -11.18 -0.24 -21.42
C SER A 50 -10.01 0.75 -21.29
N LEU A 51 -10.05 1.60 -20.25
CA LEU A 51 -8.95 2.51 -19.88
C LEU A 51 -7.60 1.79 -19.81
N LYS A 52 -7.58 0.55 -19.28
CA LYS A 52 -6.39 -0.30 -19.15
C LYS A 52 -5.77 -0.70 -20.50
N GLN A 53 -6.60 -0.95 -21.52
CA GLN A 53 -6.15 -1.20 -22.90
C GLN A 53 -5.67 0.08 -23.60
N GLN A 54 -6.35 1.21 -23.33
CA GLN A 54 -6.04 2.54 -23.87
C GLN A 54 -4.77 3.14 -23.27
N GLN A 55 -4.44 2.86 -21.99
CA GLN A 55 -3.26 3.41 -21.32
C GLN A 55 -1.96 3.15 -22.10
N GLY A 56 -1.81 1.94 -22.64
CA GLY A 56 -0.66 1.62 -23.49
C GLY A 56 -0.62 2.35 -24.84
N CYS A 57 -1.73 2.93 -25.33
CA CYS A 57 -1.72 3.84 -26.49
C CYS A 57 -1.27 5.25 -26.05
N MET A 58 -1.91 5.77 -25.00
CA MET A 58 -1.63 7.10 -24.45
C MET A 58 -0.15 7.26 -24.06
N ASP A 59 0.43 6.26 -23.38
CA ASP A 59 1.85 6.26 -23.00
C ASP A 59 2.80 6.29 -24.22
N GLN A 60 2.42 5.68 -25.35
CA GLN A 60 3.21 5.71 -26.59
C GLN A 60 3.15 7.08 -27.28
N ILE A 61 1.96 7.69 -27.37
CA ILE A 61 1.80 9.03 -27.96
C ILE A 61 2.50 10.07 -27.08
N ARG A 62 2.26 10.06 -25.76
CA ARG A 62 2.93 10.97 -24.81
C ARG A 62 4.44 10.83 -24.84
N ARG A 63 4.99 9.62 -25.09
CA ARG A 63 6.43 9.46 -25.27
C ARG A 63 6.91 10.01 -26.62
N ALA A 64 6.21 9.77 -27.71
CA ALA A 64 6.54 10.32 -29.02
C ALA A 64 6.50 11.86 -29.05
N ILE A 65 5.55 12.48 -28.33
CA ILE A 65 5.54 13.94 -28.13
C ILE A 65 6.82 14.40 -27.41
N LYS A 66 7.21 13.74 -26.31
CA LYS A 66 8.44 14.09 -25.58
C LYS A 66 9.72 13.90 -26.42
N ASP A 67 9.78 12.82 -27.20
CA ASP A 67 10.94 12.48 -28.06
C ASP A 67 11.02 13.37 -29.32
N GLY A 68 9.90 13.85 -29.85
CA GLY A 68 9.86 14.64 -31.10
C GLY A 68 9.67 16.16 -30.93
N LEU A 69 9.03 16.60 -29.84
CA LEU A 69 8.63 18.01 -29.60
C LEU A 69 9.15 18.58 -28.25
N GLY A 70 9.88 17.78 -27.46
CA GLY A 70 10.50 18.17 -26.19
C GLY A 70 9.75 17.71 -24.94
N GLU A 71 10.47 17.51 -23.83
CA GLU A 71 9.87 16.90 -22.63
C GLU A 71 8.74 17.75 -22.01
N ASP A 72 8.76 19.07 -22.17
CA ASP A 72 7.80 20.01 -21.55
C ASP A 72 6.84 20.67 -22.57
N HIS A 73 6.57 20.00 -23.69
CA HIS A 73 5.68 20.53 -24.73
C HIS A 73 4.21 20.63 -24.25
N PHE A 74 3.60 21.82 -24.35
CA PHE A 74 2.28 22.17 -23.79
C PHE A 74 1.13 21.21 -24.15
N SER A 75 1.20 20.49 -25.28
CA SER A 75 0.18 19.49 -25.63
C SER A 75 0.13 18.29 -24.67
N LEU A 76 1.13 18.12 -23.82
CA LEU A 76 1.17 17.10 -22.76
C LEU A 76 0.20 17.36 -21.60
N ASP A 77 -0.41 18.55 -21.52
CA ASP A 77 -1.46 18.82 -20.53
C ASP A 77 -2.85 18.38 -21.04
N PHE A 78 -3.02 18.34 -22.37
CA PHE A 78 -4.30 18.02 -23.04
C PHE A 78 -4.39 16.58 -23.54
N ILE A 79 -3.28 16.02 -24.06
CA ILE A 79 -3.24 14.64 -24.60
C ILE A 79 -3.01 13.64 -23.46
N ALA A 80 -3.99 13.53 -22.57
CA ALA A 80 -3.95 12.77 -21.32
C ALA A 80 -5.28 12.04 -21.06
N PHE A 81 -5.36 11.30 -19.95
CA PHE A 81 -6.65 10.90 -19.37
C PHE A 81 -7.14 11.97 -18.39
N SER A 82 -8.42 11.96 -18.05
CA SER A 82 -8.95 12.83 -16.99
C SER A 82 -8.35 12.48 -15.62
N THR A 83 -8.52 13.37 -14.63
CA THR A 83 -8.06 13.11 -13.26
C THR A 83 -8.78 11.88 -12.68
N GLU A 84 -10.07 11.75 -12.95
CA GLU A 84 -10.97 10.67 -12.52
C GLU A 84 -10.57 9.34 -13.16
N GLU A 85 -10.21 9.36 -14.44
CA GLU A 85 -9.73 8.19 -15.17
C GLU A 85 -8.35 7.75 -14.70
N TYR A 86 -7.44 8.69 -14.40
CA TYR A 86 -6.18 8.38 -13.73
C TYR A 86 -6.39 7.86 -12.30
N THR A 87 -7.38 8.35 -11.56
CA THR A 87 -7.78 7.82 -10.26
C THR A 87 -8.25 6.38 -10.40
N ALA A 88 -9.23 6.09 -11.27
CA ALA A 88 -9.73 4.74 -11.52
C ALA A 88 -8.62 3.77 -11.98
N LEU A 89 -7.75 4.21 -12.90
CA LEU A 89 -6.58 3.44 -13.35
C LEU A 89 -5.53 3.20 -12.25
N ASN A 90 -5.51 3.99 -11.18
CA ASN A 90 -4.63 3.78 -10.05
C ASN A 90 -5.30 2.94 -8.95
N ASP A 91 -6.59 3.14 -8.69
CA ASP A 91 -7.35 2.36 -7.71
C ASP A 91 -7.47 0.90 -8.13
N GLU A 92 -7.67 0.62 -9.42
CA GLU A 92 -7.60 -0.75 -9.97
C GLU A 92 -6.24 -1.41 -9.70
N LYS A 93 -5.15 -0.64 -9.82
CA LYS A 93 -3.78 -1.12 -9.55
C LYS A 93 -3.52 -1.30 -8.06
N GLN A 94 -4.04 -0.43 -7.20
CA GLN A 94 -3.93 -0.59 -5.74
C GLN A 94 -4.74 -1.80 -5.27
N ARG A 95 -5.94 -2.03 -5.82
CA ARG A 95 -6.76 -3.22 -5.52
C ARG A 95 -6.04 -4.52 -5.92
N SER A 96 -5.51 -4.59 -7.15
CA SER A 96 -4.71 -5.74 -7.63
C SER A 96 -3.32 -5.90 -6.97
N VAL A 97 -2.94 -4.94 -6.11
CA VAL A 97 -1.80 -5.06 -5.18
C VAL A 97 -2.28 -5.51 -3.79
N ALA A 98 -3.41 -5.00 -3.29
CA ALA A 98 -4.02 -5.42 -2.02
C ALA A 98 -4.43 -6.91 -2.05
N GLU A 99 -5.27 -7.31 -3.01
CA GLU A 99 -5.72 -8.70 -3.25
C GLU A 99 -4.55 -9.71 -3.24
N ARG A 100 -3.39 -9.29 -3.74
CA ARG A 100 -2.18 -10.11 -3.86
C ARG A 100 -1.30 -10.10 -2.61
N ASN A 101 -1.31 -9.01 -1.85
CA ASN A 101 -0.67 -8.95 -0.54
C ASN A 101 -1.48 -9.73 0.51
N GLU A 102 -2.75 -10.02 0.22
CA GLU A 102 -3.63 -10.92 0.97
C GLU A 102 -3.44 -12.38 0.50
N ASP A 103 -3.35 -12.64 -0.81
CA ASP A 103 -3.09 -13.97 -1.40
C ASP A 103 -1.60 -14.39 -1.41
N VAL A 104 -0.94 -14.33 -0.25
CA VAL A 104 0.48 -14.70 -0.07
C VAL A 104 0.69 -16.19 -0.35
N LYS A 105 1.69 -16.54 -1.19
CA LYS A 105 2.03 -17.94 -1.50
C LYS A 105 3.23 -18.44 -0.69
N TYR A 106 3.16 -19.70 -0.25
CA TYR A 106 4.17 -20.29 0.64
C TYR A 106 5.17 -21.19 -0.11
N ILE A 107 6.46 -20.95 0.10
CA ILE A 107 7.54 -21.78 -0.43
C ILE A 107 7.81 -22.93 0.55
N HIS A 108 7.44 -24.15 0.14
CA HIS A 108 7.58 -25.36 0.95
C HIS A 108 8.94 -26.07 0.83
N ASP A 109 9.74 -25.77 -0.20
CA ASP A 109 11.03 -26.42 -0.45
C ASP A 109 12.02 -25.46 -1.15
N PRO A 110 12.61 -24.50 -0.40
CA PRO A 110 13.50 -23.49 -0.98
C PRO A 110 14.80 -24.09 -1.53
N ASP A 111 15.31 -25.16 -0.92
CA ASP A 111 16.55 -25.82 -1.33
C ASP A 111 16.36 -26.64 -2.62
N ARG A 112 15.22 -27.29 -2.87
CA ARG A 112 14.93 -27.96 -4.15
C ARG A 112 14.71 -26.98 -5.30
N ILE A 113 14.08 -25.82 -5.06
CA ILE A 113 13.98 -24.73 -6.05
C ILE A 113 15.38 -24.29 -6.48
N VAL A 114 16.28 -24.03 -5.51
CA VAL A 114 17.66 -23.63 -5.78
C VAL A 114 18.47 -24.74 -6.44
N ALA A 115 18.33 -26.00 -5.99
CA ALA A 115 19.00 -27.14 -6.60
C ALA A 115 18.57 -27.37 -8.06
N GLN A 116 17.29 -27.15 -8.38
CA GLN A 116 16.81 -27.17 -9.76
C GLN A 116 17.43 -26.03 -10.56
N ALA A 117 17.42 -24.79 -10.04
CA ALA A 117 18.03 -23.65 -10.72
C ALA A 117 19.55 -23.81 -10.96
N VAL A 118 20.27 -24.46 -10.04
CA VAL A 118 21.68 -24.83 -10.22
C VAL A 118 21.85 -25.88 -11.33
N ARG A 119 21.00 -26.92 -11.38
CA ARG A 119 21.02 -27.89 -12.49
C ARG A 119 20.79 -27.24 -13.85
N LEU A 120 20.00 -26.16 -13.92
CA LEU A 120 19.76 -25.45 -15.18
C LEU A 120 20.98 -24.71 -15.73
N LEU A 121 21.95 -24.32 -14.89
CA LEU A 121 23.14 -23.61 -15.36
C LEU A 121 24.01 -24.46 -16.28
N GLU A 122 24.03 -25.77 -16.07
CA GLU A 122 24.83 -26.71 -16.86
C GLU A 122 24.16 -27.10 -18.19
N ARG A 123 22.85 -26.86 -18.34
CA ARG A 123 22.06 -27.23 -19.54
C ARG A 123 22.58 -26.54 -20.81
N PRO A 124 22.43 -27.16 -22.00
CA PRO A 124 22.93 -26.58 -23.25
C PRO A 124 22.06 -25.43 -23.79
N ASP A 125 20.76 -25.42 -23.51
CA ASP A 125 19.83 -24.37 -23.98
C ASP A 125 19.97 -23.09 -23.14
N TRP A 126 20.22 -21.97 -23.80
CA TRP A 126 20.40 -20.66 -23.14
C TRP A 126 19.15 -20.25 -22.32
N ALA A 127 17.96 -20.73 -22.70
CA ALA A 127 16.72 -20.41 -21.99
C ALA A 127 16.58 -21.14 -20.65
N ASP A 128 17.07 -22.39 -20.55
CA ASP A 128 17.23 -23.11 -19.28
C ASP A 128 18.20 -22.31 -18.37
N VAL A 129 19.37 -21.95 -18.89
CA VAL A 129 20.41 -21.22 -18.13
C VAL A 129 19.89 -19.85 -17.65
N ALA A 130 19.16 -19.12 -18.50
CA ALA A 130 18.55 -17.84 -18.16
C ALA A 130 17.45 -17.97 -17.09
N ALA A 131 16.65 -19.03 -17.11
CA ALA A 131 15.68 -19.34 -16.06
C ALA A 131 16.36 -19.63 -14.72
N GLY A 132 17.42 -20.46 -14.72
CA GLY A 132 18.24 -20.73 -13.53
C GLY A 132 18.87 -19.45 -12.95
N LEU A 133 19.48 -18.62 -13.79
CA LEU A 133 20.06 -17.34 -13.38
C LEU A 133 19.02 -16.37 -12.78
N ALA A 134 17.79 -16.35 -13.31
CA ALA A 134 16.72 -15.50 -12.79
C ALA A 134 16.35 -15.89 -11.34
N VAL A 135 16.26 -17.18 -11.03
CA VAL A 135 16.02 -17.68 -9.66
C VAL A 135 17.22 -17.42 -8.75
N LEU A 136 18.45 -17.67 -9.22
CA LEU A 136 19.65 -17.62 -8.36
C LEU A 136 20.15 -16.20 -8.03
N THR A 137 19.66 -15.17 -8.75
CA THR A 137 20.11 -13.76 -8.64
C THR A 137 18.98 -12.74 -8.54
N GLY A 138 17.73 -13.12 -8.85
CA GLY A 138 16.59 -12.20 -8.94
C GLY A 138 16.74 -11.11 -10.01
N ARG A 139 17.70 -11.21 -10.95
CA ARG A 139 17.81 -10.25 -12.05
C ARG A 139 16.73 -10.51 -13.09
N ARG A 140 16.27 -9.46 -13.77
CA ARG A 140 15.30 -9.60 -14.87
C ARG A 140 15.98 -10.27 -16.05
N VAL A 141 15.25 -11.03 -16.86
CA VAL A 141 15.82 -11.68 -18.05
C VAL A 141 16.42 -10.67 -19.05
N THR A 142 15.83 -9.47 -19.18
CA THR A 142 16.42 -8.38 -19.98
C THR A 142 17.72 -7.82 -19.41
N GLU A 143 17.90 -7.86 -18.08
CA GLU A 143 19.18 -7.56 -17.46
C GLU A 143 20.17 -8.69 -17.78
N LEU A 144 19.81 -9.94 -17.49
CA LEU A 144 20.64 -11.13 -17.72
C LEU A 144 21.10 -11.28 -19.17
N LEU A 145 20.26 -11.01 -20.16
CA LEU A 145 20.56 -11.16 -21.59
C LEU A 145 21.36 -9.99 -22.21
N ALA A 146 21.36 -8.79 -21.63
CA ALA A 146 22.03 -7.64 -22.24
C ALA A 146 22.88 -6.78 -21.30
N THR A 147 22.31 -6.23 -20.22
CA THR A 147 22.99 -5.18 -19.45
C THR A 147 23.73 -5.67 -18.21
N ALA A 148 23.32 -6.80 -17.63
CA ALA A 148 23.90 -7.32 -16.39
C ALA A 148 25.39 -7.65 -16.56
N ARG A 149 26.18 -7.24 -15.58
CA ARG A 149 27.52 -7.76 -15.30
C ARG A 149 27.55 -8.24 -13.85
N PHE A 150 28.31 -9.31 -13.60
CA PHE A 150 28.57 -9.84 -12.27
C PHE A 150 30.08 -9.95 -12.08
N GLU A 151 30.58 -9.35 -11.00
CA GLU A 151 31.96 -9.46 -10.56
C GLU A 151 31.96 -10.17 -9.19
N PRO A 152 32.66 -11.31 -9.01
CA PRO A 152 32.69 -12.02 -7.73
C PRO A 152 33.20 -11.12 -6.61
N LYS A 153 32.45 -11.04 -5.50
CA LYS A 153 32.83 -10.25 -4.31
C LYS A 153 33.05 -11.12 -3.08
N THR A 154 32.28 -12.19 -2.93
CA THR A 154 32.58 -13.30 -2.02
C THR A 154 32.29 -14.63 -2.73
N LYS A 155 32.47 -15.77 -2.05
CA LYS A 155 32.02 -17.07 -2.54
C LYS A 155 30.52 -17.12 -2.84
N TRP A 156 29.71 -16.28 -2.18
CA TRP A 156 28.24 -16.30 -2.18
C TRP A 156 27.61 -14.93 -2.51
N SER A 157 28.38 -13.98 -3.04
CA SER A 157 27.89 -12.67 -3.48
C SER A 157 28.68 -12.11 -4.66
N VAL A 158 28.00 -11.30 -5.47
CA VAL A 158 28.57 -10.60 -6.63
C VAL A 158 28.26 -9.11 -6.54
N THR A 159 29.19 -8.28 -7.01
CA THR A 159 28.88 -6.91 -7.41
C THR A 159 28.10 -6.99 -8.73
N PHE A 160 26.89 -6.42 -8.74
CA PHE A 160 26.01 -6.37 -9.90
C PHE A 160 25.95 -4.94 -10.45
N THR A 161 26.17 -4.82 -11.77
CA THR A 161 25.95 -3.57 -12.53
C THR A 161 25.01 -3.80 -13.72
N GLY A 162 24.44 -2.72 -14.25
CA GLY A 162 23.56 -2.75 -15.43
C GLY A 162 22.05 -2.92 -15.12
N ALA A 163 21.60 -2.43 -13.96
CA ALA A 163 20.18 -2.43 -13.58
C ALA A 163 19.30 -1.62 -14.55
N LEU A 164 18.15 -2.17 -14.97
CA LEU A 164 17.21 -1.49 -15.87
C LEU A 164 16.12 -0.70 -15.10
N LYS A 165 15.53 0.29 -15.80
CA LYS A 165 14.48 1.20 -15.33
C LYS A 165 14.92 2.29 -14.32
N ARG A 166 16.16 2.77 -14.41
CA ARG A 166 16.52 4.12 -13.90
C ARG A 166 16.00 5.19 -14.85
N ARG A 167 15.49 6.32 -14.34
CA ARG A 167 15.11 7.52 -15.12
C ARG A 167 15.91 8.70 -14.57
N GLN A 168 16.53 9.48 -15.44
CA GLN A 168 17.31 10.71 -15.10
C GLN A 168 18.51 10.51 -14.14
N GLU A 169 18.86 9.27 -13.78
CA GLU A 169 20.01 8.97 -12.91
C GLU A 169 21.25 8.62 -13.74
N THR A 170 22.19 9.58 -13.88
CA THR A 170 23.40 9.46 -14.72
C THR A 170 24.41 8.43 -14.23
N GLN A 171 24.40 8.09 -12.94
CA GLN A 171 25.37 7.17 -12.33
C GLN A 171 24.97 5.71 -12.58
N THR A 172 25.91 4.90 -13.09
CA THR A 172 25.73 3.45 -13.18
C THR A 172 25.50 2.85 -11.80
N LEU A 173 24.37 2.17 -11.61
CA LEU A 173 24.07 1.53 -10.33
C LEU A 173 24.95 0.28 -10.18
N SER A 174 25.78 0.28 -9.14
CA SER A 174 26.66 -0.83 -8.75
C SER A 174 26.40 -1.17 -7.29
N PHE A 175 26.08 -2.43 -7.01
CA PHE A 175 25.79 -2.88 -5.65
C PHE A 175 25.99 -4.38 -5.49
N GLU A 176 26.25 -4.80 -4.25
CA GLU A 176 26.40 -6.22 -3.92
C GLU A 176 25.03 -6.90 -3.80
N ILE A 177 24.91 -8.08 -4.41
CA ILE A 177 23.79 -9.01 -4.20
C ILE A 177 24.31 -10.37 -3.77
N PRO A 178 23.65 -11.07 -2.83
CA PRO A 178 23.95 -12.47 -2.57
C PRO A 178 23.52 -13.34 -3.75
N THR A 179 24.13 -14.51 -3.90
CA THR A 179 23.76 -15.51 -4.90
C THR A 179 23.33 -16.80 -4.23
N LEU A 180 22.21 -17.38 -4.64
CA LEU A 180 21.69 -18.63 -4.04
C LEU A 180 22.56 -19.88 -4.36
N THR A 181 23.61 -19.70 -5.16
CA THR A 181 24.70 -20.67 -5.38
C THR A 181 26.04 -19.92 -5.38
N THR A 182 27.16 -20.58 -5.66
CA THR A 182 28.46 -19.90 -5.68
C THR A 182 28.56 -18.84 -6.77
N ALA A 183 29.19 -17.70 -6.46
CA ALA A 183 29.38 -16.58 -7.37
C ALA A 183 30.04 -17.00 -8.70
N ASP A 184 31.03 -17.90 -8.63
CA ASP A 184 31.70 -18.52 -9.79
C ASP A 184 30.72 -19.15 -10.78
N LYS A 185 29.78 -19.98 -10.31
CA LYS A 185 28.77 -20.63 -11.16
C LYS A 185 27.86 -19.61 -11.84
N VAL A 186 27.44 -18.57 -11.10
CA VAL A 186 26.62 -17.48 -11.62
C VAL A 186 27.35 -16.69 -12.71
N CYS A 187 28.63 -16.38 -12.51
CA CYS A 187 29.44 -15.63 -13.48
C CYS A 187 29.76 -16.45 -14.74
N LYS A 188 30.09 -17.74 -14.59
CA LYS A 188 30.26 -18.68 -15.70
C LYS A 188 28.98 -18.85 -16.53
N ALA A 189 27.84 -19.02 -15.87
CA ALA A 189 26.55 -19.12 -16.53
C ALA A 189 26.13 -17.83 -17.26
N LEU A 190 26.41 -16.65 -16.67
CA LEU A 190 26.20 -15.37 -17.37
C LEU A 190 27.07 -15.29 -18.64
N THR A 191 28.34 -15.64 -18.54
CA THR A 191 29.27 -15.66 -19.70
C THR A 191 28.77 -16.59 -20.80
N LYS A 192 28.33 -17.80 -20.42
CA LYS A 192 27.74 -18.81 -21.32
C LYS A 192 26.54 -18.28 -22.10
N ILE A 193 25.56 -17.63 -21.45
CA ILE A 193 24.41 -17.07 -22.20
C ILE A 193 24.80 -15.90 -23.12
N ARG A 194 25.85 -15.13 -22.81
CA ARG A 194 26.35 -14.06 -23.72
C ARG A 194 27.14 -14.59 -24.91
N GLN A 195 27.80 -15.74 -24.76
CA GLN A 195 28.40 -16.46 -25.89
C GLN A 195 27.35 -17.12 -26.79
N GLN A 196 26.23 -17.58 -26.20
CA GLN A 196 25.13 -18.21 -26.96
C GLN A 196 24.15 -17.21 -27.59
N LEU A 197 24.02 -15.99 -27.04
CA LEU A 197 23.22 -14.89 -27.59
C LEU A 197 24.01 -13.56 -27.62
N PRO A 198 25.08 -13.46 -28.43
CA PRO A 198 25.90 -12.26 -28.49
C PRO A 198 25.11 -11.05 -29.02
N GLU A 199 24.10 -11.28 -29.87
CA GLU A 199 23.28 -10.22 -30.46
C GLU A 199 22.27 -9.60 -29.49
N ALA A 200 21.97 -10.26 -28.36
CA ALA A 200 21.10 -9.69 -27.34
C ALA A 200 21.70 -8.43 -26.70
N GLN A 201 23.04 -8.32 -26.66
CA GLN A 201 23.77 -7.25 -25.97
C GLN A 201 23.63 -5.88 -26.65
N SER A 202 23.35 -5.84 -27.95
CA SER A 202 23.11 -4.61 -28.72
C SER A 202 21.62 -4.29 -28.93
N MET A 203 20.70 -5.07 -28.35
CA MET A 203 19.26 -4.86 -28.49
C MET A 203 18.67 -4.03 -27.35
N SER A 204 17.67 -3.20 -27.68
CA SER A 204 16.86 -2.53 -26.67
C SER A 204 16.03 -3.54 -25.86
N ALA A 205 15.74 -3.23 -24.60
CA ALA A 205 14.99 -4.12 -23.71
C ALA A 205 13.63 -4.55 -24.27
N ASN A 206 12.99 -3.70 -25.09
CA ASN A 206 11.74 -4.03 -25.78
C ASN A 206 11.95 -5.10 -26.87
N LYS A 207 13.01 -5.00 -27.67
CA LYS A 207 13.36 -5.97 -28.72
C LYS A 207 13.80 -7.31 -28.12
N ILE A 208 14.51 -7.28 -26.98
CA ILE A 208 14.86 -8.48 -26.19
C ILE A 208 13.59 -9.16 -25.68
N ASN A 209 12.68 -8.41 -25.05
CA ASN A 209 11.40 -8.95 -24.58
C ASN A 209 10.60 -9.59 -25.74
N GLN A 210 10.54 -8.92 -26.89
CA GLN A 210 9.81 -9.44 -28.05
C GLN A 210 10.44 -10.72 -28.63
N LYS A 211 11.78 -10.81 -28.71
CA LYS A 211 12.48 -11.95 -29.34
C LYS A 211 12.66 -13.15 -28.40
N PHE A 212 12.92 -12.93 -27.12
CA PHE A 212 13.47 -13.97 -26.22
C PHE A 212 12.54 -14.37 -25.06
N SER A 213 11.66 -13.49 -24.58
CA SER A 213 10.86 -13.73 -23.37
C SER A 213 10.06 -15.02 -23.40
N GLN A 214 9.44 -15.37 -24.54
CA GLN A 214 8.56 -16.54 -24.62
C GLN A 214 9.34 -17.86 -24.43
N ARG A 215 10.59 -17.94 -24.92
CA ARG A 215 11.42 -19.13 -24.71
C ARG A 215 11.84 -19.28 -23.25
N VAL A 216 12.16 -18.18 -22.58
CA VAL A 216 12.50 -18.22 -21.15
C VAL A 216 11.26 -18.51 -20.31
N ALA A 217 10.10 -17.95 -20.61
CA ALA A 217 8.83 -18.29 -19.97
C ALA A 217 8.57 -19.81 -20.02
N VAL A 218 8.56 -20.41 -21.22
CA VAL A 218 8.36 -21.86 -21.39
C VAL A 218 9.41 -22.70 -20.67
N ALA A 219 10.67 -22.25 -20.60
CA ALA A 219 11.70 -22.93 -19.80
C ALA A 219 11.46 -22.80 -18.29
N CYS A 220 10.95 -21.67 -17.81
CA CYS A 220 10.60 -21.46 -16.41
C CYS A 220 9.42 -22.33 -15.99
N ASP A 221 8.35 -22.32 -16.80
CA ASP A 221 7.13 -23.10 -16.56
C ASP A 221 7.50 -24.59 -16.48
N ARG A 222 8.17 -25.12 -17.52
CA ARG A 222 8.68 -26.51 -17.61
C ARG A 222 9.47 -27.00 -16.40
N HIS A 223 10.24 -26.13 -15.74
CA HIS A 223 11.18 -26.54 -14.69
C HIS A 223 10.74 -26.19 -13.27
N PHE A 224 9.74 -25.31 -13.10
CA PHE A 224 9.38 -24.77 -11.78
C PHE A 224 7.88 -24.72 -11.47
N GLU A 225 6.98 -25.02 -12.41
CA GLU A 225 5.52 -25.08 -12.17
C GLU A 225 5.15 -25.97 -10.97
N ASN A 226 5.81 -27.13 -10.85
CA ASN A 226 5.63 -28.08 -9.74
C ASN A 226 6.50 -27.80 -8.49
N LEU A 227 7.18 -26.64 -8.43
CA LEU A 227 8.10 -26.27 -7.33
C LEU A 227 7.81 -24.88 -6.74
N VAL A 228 7.26 -23.97 -7.53
CA VAL A 228 6.94 -22.60 -7.14
C VAL A 228 5.43 -22.40 -7.31
N PRO A 229 4.67 -22.14 -6.23
CA PRO A 229 3.21 -22.05 -6.33
C PRO A 229 2.77 -20.93 -7.27
N SER A 230 1.79 -21.26 -8.11
CA SER A 230 1.17 -20.33 -9.06
C SER A 230 0.45 -19.19 -8.35
N ARG A 231 0.49 -18.01 -8.98
CA ARG A 231 -0.16 -16.78 -8.53
C ARG A 231 -1.32 -16.39 -9.46
N ALA A 232 -2.27 -15.62 -8.95
CA ALA A 232 -3.25 -14.95 -9.80
C ALA A 232 -2.57 -13.99 -10.80
N GLY A 233 -3.15 -13.83 -12.00
CA GLY A 233 -2.73 -12.82 -12.98
C GLY A 233 -1.54 -13.17 -13.89
N GLY A 234 -1.06 -14.42 -13.91
CA GLY A 234 -0.31 -14.97 -15.05
C GLY A 234 1.23 -14.96 -14.99
N ASN A 235 1.80 -15.42 -16.11
CA ASN A 235 3.07 -16.17 -16.28
C ASN A 235 4.29 -15.72 -15.44
N LEU A 236 5.09 -16.72 -15.05
CA LEU A 236 5.94 -16.70 -13.85
C LEU A 236 7.21 -15.81 -13.98
N TYR A 237 7.94 -15.89 -15.10
CA TYR A 237 9.39 -15.72 -15.04
C TYR A 237 9.93 -14.35 -14.53
N THR A 238 9.56 -13.20 -15.12
CA THR A 238 10.32 -11.93 -14.88
C THR A 238 10.12 -11.28 -13.52
N HIS A 239 8.99 -11.53 -12.86
CA HIS A 239 8.60 -10.83 -11.63
C HIS A 239 8.46 -11.80 -10.45
N LEU A 240 7.89 -12.99 -10.66
CA LEU A 240 7.73 -13.97 -9.59
C LEU A 240 9.08 -14.59 -9.19
N PHE A 241 10.01 -14.89 -10.11
CA PHE A 241 11.35 -15.35 -9.70
C PHE A 241 12.16 -14.25 -9.00
N ARG A 242 11.88 -12.97 -9.25
CA ARG A 242 12.48 -11.87 -8.48
C ARG A 242 11.94 -11.80 -7.04
N ALA A 243 10.67 -12.16 -6.83
CA ALA A 243 10.08 -12.30 -5.49
C ALA A 243 10.58 -13.57 -4.78
N VAL A 244 10.53 -14.75 -5.44
CA VAL A 244 11.05 -16.03 -4.92
C VAL A 244 12.52 -15.91 -4.52
N TYR A 245 13.39 -15.36 -5.39
CA TYR A 245 14.77 -15.05 -5.04
C TYR A 245 14.87 -14.20 -3.77
N ALA A 246 14.08 -13.14 -3.68
CA ALA A 246 14.15 -12.20 -2.56
C ALA A 246 13.63 -12.81 -1.25
N THR A 247 12.66 -13.73 -1.31
CA THR A 247 12.18 -14.49 -0.15
C THR A 247 13.23 -15.51 0.30
N ILE A 248 13.78 -16.34 -0.59
CA ILE A 248 14.83 -17.32 -0.25
C ILE A 248 16.11 -16.62 0.23
N ALA A 249 16.54 -15.53 -0.41
CA ALA A 249 17.69 -14.75 0.04
C ALA A 249 17.46 -14.06 1.39
N THR A 250 16.22 -13.64 1.70
CA THR A 250 15.88 -13.11 3.04
C THR A 250 15.99 -14.22 4.09
N PHE A 251 15.40 -15.38 3.81
CA PHE A 251 15.41 -16.55 4.68
C PHE A 251 16.84 -17.04 4.96
N TRP A 252 17.71 -17.08 3.95
CA TRP A 252 19.08 -17.60 4.08
C TRP A 252 20.09 -16.56 4.58
N TYR A 253 19.97 -15.29 4.16
CA TYR A 253 21.08 -14.31 4.25
C TYR A 253 20.74 -12.97 4.90
N CYS A 254 19.47 -12.67 5.23
CA CYS A 254 19.15 -11.43 5.95
C CYS A 254 19.56 -11.54 7.43
N PRO A 255 20.39 -10.63 7.98
CA PRO A 255 20.70 -10.64 9.40
C PRO A 255 19.44 -10.42 10.25
N ALA A 256 19.37 -11.04 11.44
CA ALA A 256 18.15 -11.04 12.26
C ALA A 256 17.65 -9.62 12.60
N ASN A 257 18.59 -8.69 12.84
CA ASN A 257 18.39 -7.28 13.19
C ASN A 257 18.04 -6.36 12.01
N ILE A 258 18.02 -6.85 10.76
CA ILE A 258 17.73 -6.05 9.57
C ILE A 258 16.27 -6.27 9.13
N ASP A 259 15.59 -5.20 8.72
CA ASP A 259 14.22 -5.29 8.21
C ASP A 259 14.13 -6.04 6.87
N THR A 260 13.02 -6.76 6.64
CA THR A 260 12.85 -7.55 5.41
C THR A 260 12.58 -6.67 4.20
N VAL A 261 11.89 -5.53 4.34
CA VAL A 261 11.64 -4.59 3.24
C VAL A 261 12.93 -3.87 2.87
N GLU A 262 13.75 -3.49 3.86
CA GLU A 262 15.08 -2.92 3.67
C GLU A 262 16.04 -3.89 2.97
N PHE A 263 16.17 -5.13 3.47
CA PHE A 263 17.01 -6.17 2.84
C PHE A 263 16.57 -6.46 1.41
N ARG A 264 15.26 -6.66 1.18
CA ARG A 264 14.68 -6.90 -0.16
C ARG A 264 14.86 -5.69 -1.08
N ALA A 265 14.85 -4.45 -0.56
CA ALA A 265 15.12 -3.24 -1.33
C ALA A 265 16.60 -3.13 -1.74
N ALA A 266 17.54 -3.40 -0.83
CA ALA A 266 18.96 -3.40 -1.15
C ALA A 266 19.31 -4.44 -2.24
N ILE A 267 18.95 -5.71 -2.05
CA ILE A 267 19.29 -6.77 -3.02
C ILE A 267 18.56 -6.60 -4.37
N GLN A 268 17.48 -5.82 -4.44
CA GLN A 268 16.79 -5.48 -5.69
C GLN A 268 17.17 -4.11 -6.27
N GLY A 269 18.03 -3.32 -5.62
CA GLY A 269 18.45 -2.00 -6.08
C GLY A 269 17.34 -0.94 -6.03
N HIS A 270 16.42 -1.05 -5.09
CA HIS A 270 15.29 -0.12 -4.92
C HIS A 270 15.63 1.02 -3.94
N TYR A 271 16.71 1.76 -4.21
CA TYR A 271 17.25 2.82 -3.35
C TYR A 271 16.23 3.88 -2.92
N GLN A 272 15.27 4.22 -3.79
CA GLN A 272 14.11 5.08 -3.46
C GLN A 272 13.26 4.62 -2.24
N ILE A 273 13.41 3.37 -1.77
CA ILE A 273 12.81 2.87 -0.52
C ILE A 273 13.78 3.00 0.67
N LEU A 274 15.08 2.90 0.43
CA LEU A 274 16.13 3.07 1.44
C LEU A 274 16.21 4.55 1.87
N ASP A 275 16.32 5.45 0.89
CA ASP A 275 16.60 6.89 1.05
C ASP A 275 15.46 7.69 1.72
N LYS A 276 14.23 7.15 1.75
CA LYS A 276 13.05 7.87 2.26
C LYS A 276 12.88 7.67 3.76
N LYS A 277 13.08 8.75 4.55
CA LYS A 277 12.94 8.74 6.02
C LYS A 277 11.53 8.44 6.55
N SER A 278 10.47 8.58 5.74
CA SER A 278 9.07 8.37 6.15
C SER A 278 8.67 6.88 6.09
N PRO A 279 8.28 6.23 7.21
CA PRO A 279 7.88 4.82 7.22
C PRO A 279 6.63 4.51 6.40
N THR A 280 5.63 5.42 6.42
CA THR A 280 4.39 5.27 5.63
C THR A 280 4.69 5.33 4.13
N LEU A 281 5.60 6.22 3.70
CA LEU A 281 6.05 6.27 2.31
C LEU A 281 6.92 5.05 1.93
N LYS A 282 7.80 4.57 2.82
CA LYS A 282 8.52 3.29 2.61
C LYS A 282 7.54 2.14 2.37
N ARG A 283 6.51 2.00 3.22
CA ARG A 283 5.49 0.94 3.13
C ARG A 283 4.66 1.02 1.84
N SER A 284 4.22 2.22 1.46
CA SER A 284 3.50 2.46 0.19
C SER A 284 4.36 2.10 -1.03
N LEU A 285 5.61 2.54 -1.06
CA LEU A 285 6.54 2.20 -2.15
C LEU A 285 6.84 0.68 -2.17
N ALA A 286 6.99 0.04 -1.02
CA ALA A 286 7.27 -1.39 -0.91
C ALA A 286 6.11 -2.29 -1.37
N ALA A 287 4.86 -1.92 -1.09
CA ALA A 287 3.68 -2.65 -1.56
C ALA A 287 3.67 -2.83 -3.10
N SER A 288 4.17 -1.82 -3.84
CA SER A 288 4.29 -1.88 -5.30
C SER A 288 5.37 -2.83 -5.84
N ARG A 289 6.19 -3.47 -4.98
CA ARG A 289 7.42 -4.18 -5.39
C ARG A 289 7.37 -5.71 -5.30
N HIS A 290 6.19 -6.30 -5.08
CA HIS A 290 6.00 -7.75 -5.04
C HIS A 290 6.81 -8.45 -3.94
N TYR A 291 7.01 -7.77 -2.81
CA TYR A 291 7.71 -8.34 -1.65
C TYR A 291 6.84 -9.30 -0.84
N ALA A 292 5.51 -9.18 -0.92
CA ALA A 292 4.56 -10.07 -0.25
C ALA A 292 4.00 -11.18 -1.17
N ASP A 293 4.35 -11.23 -2.46
CA ASP A 293 3.92 -12.30 -3.37
C ASP A 293 4.31 -13.71 -2.83
N PHE A 294 5.39 -13.82 -2.02
CA PHE A 294 5.86 -15.09 -1.43
C PHE A 294 6.44 -14.95 -0.02
N ASP A 295 6.14 -15.91 0.87
CA ASP A 295 6.89 -16.19 2.11
C ASP A 295 7.34 -17.67 2.19
N ILE A 296 8.12 -18.03 3.20
CA ILE A 296 8.51 -19.42 3.49
C ILE A 296 7.41 -20.11 4.30
N ALA A 297 7.11 -21.39 3.99
CA ALA A 297 6.11 -22.15 4.73
C ALA A 297 6.52 -22.40 6.20
N ASP A 298 5.57 -22.34 7.12
CA ASP A 298 5.83 -22.52 8.56
C ASP A 298 6.42 -23.89 8.90
N SER A 299 6.15 -24.93 8.10
CA SER A 299 6.79 -26.25 8.25
C SER A 299 8.31 -26.22 8.03
N VAL A 300 8.80 -25.39 7.11
CA VAL A 300 10.23 -25.18 6.86
C VAL A 300 10.83 -24.30 7.97
N ILE A 301 10.08 -23.31 8.45
CA ILE A 301 10.52 -22.44 9.56
C ILE A 301 10.63 -23.25 10.87
N ALA A 302 9.75 -24.22 11.10
CA ALA A 302 9.84 -25.15 12.22
C ALA A 302 11.10 -26.03 12.16
N GLN A 303 11.45 -26.56 10.97
CA GLN A 303 12.70 -27.31 10.75
C GLN A 303 13.97 -26.49 11.09
N HIS A 304 13.90 -25.16 10.95
CA HIS A 304 14.97 -24.23 11.32
C HIS A 304 14.78 -23.56 12.70
N HIS A 305 14.09 -24.23 13.62
CA HIS A 305 13.86 -23.80 15.01
C HIS A 305 13.20 -22.41 15.12
N GLY A 306 12.23 -22.11 14.25
CA GLY A 306 11.51 -20.83 14.24
C GLY A 306 12.25 -19.67 13.56
N LYS A 307 13.49 -19.85 13.11
CA LYS A 307 14.27 -18.79 12.46
C LYS A 307 13.68 -18.44 11.08
N ARG A 308 13.13 -17.23 10.93
CA ARG A 308 12.59 -16.71 9.66
C ARG A 308 13.59 -15.92 8.77
N LYS A 309 14.83 -15.73 9.24
CA LYS A 309 15.89 -14.96 8.52
C LYS A 309 17.27 -15.55 8.78
N GLY A 310 18.20 -15.31 7.86
CA GLY A 310 19.63 -15.52 8.05
C GLY A 310 20.08 -16.96 8.33
N ILE A 311 19.27 -17.98 8.00
CA ILE A 311 19.49 -19.36 8.45
C ILE A 311 20.79 -20.01 7.95
N LYS A 312 21.46 -19.42 6.94
CA LYS A 312 22.75 -19.90 6.41
C LYS A 312 23.92 -18.95 6.72
N LEU A 313 23.70 -17.83 7.41
CA LEU A 313 24.78 -16.93 7.86
C LEU A 313 25.74 -17.66 8.81
N GLY A 314 27.04 -17.41 8.68
CA GLY A 314 28.09 -18.07 9.46
C GLY A 314 28.45 -19.49 8.98
N HIS A 315 27.61 -20.15 8.18
CA HIS A 315 27.89 -21.48 7.63
C HIS A 315 28.63 -21.38 6.29
N GLY A 316 29.62 -22.24 6.04
CA GLY A 316 30.24 -22.39 4.71
C GLY A 316 30.91 -21.15 4.09
N GLY A 317 31.28 -20.16 4.92
CA GLY A 317 31.82 -18.86 4.48
C GLY A 317 30.76 -17.88 3.97
N ILE A 318 29.52 -17.99 4.45
CA ILE A 318 28.41 -17.09 4.13
C ILE A 318 28.36 -15.96 5.16
N GLU A 319 28.51 -14.72 4.68
CA GLU A 319 28.52 -13.50 5.48
C GLU A 319 27.39 -12.55 5.03
N PRO A 320 27.00 -11.55 5.84
CA PRO A 320 26.17 -10.45 5.36
C PRO A 320 26.85 -9.70 4.21
N ILE A 321 26.07 -9.28 3.21
CA ILE A 321 26.56 -8.36 2.17
C ILE A 321 27.02 -7.03 2.80
N ALA A 322 27.95 -6.32 2.17
CA ALA A 322 28.59 -5.14 2.76
C ALA A 322 27.61 -4.05 3.21
N ALA A 323 26.46 -3.88 2.54
CA ALA A 323 25.40 -2.94 2.94
C ALA A 323 24.79 -3.24 4.33
N PHE A 324 25.00 -4.45 4.87
CA PHE A 324 24.52 -4.90 6.18
C PHE A 324 25.63 -5.55 7.03
N LYS A 325 26.90 -5.37 6.66
CA LYS A 325 27.99 -5.62 7.60
C LYS A 325 28.04 -4.45 8.58
N GLN A 326 27.98 -4.75 9.88
CA GLN A 326 28.38 -3.76 10.87
C GLN A 326 29.87 -3.51 10.68
N GLU A 327 30.26 -2.26 10.45
CA GLU A 327 31.67 -1.88 10.53
C GLU A 327 32.12 -2.07 11.98
N ALA A 328 33.02 -3.04 12.19
CA ALA A 328 33.69 -3.21 13.47
C ALA A 328 34.67 -2.04 13.63
N SER A 329 34.21 -0.97 14.27
CA SER A 329 35.08 0.17 14.61
C SER A 329 36.25 -0.32 15.44
N VAL A 330 37.47 -0.02 14.98
CA VAL A 330 38.74 -0.59 15.49
C VAL A 330 39.11 -0.05 16.89
N GLU A 331 38.23 0.75 17.50
CA GLU A 331 38.41 1.55 18.71
C GLU A 331 38.15 0.76 20.02
N GLN A 332 38.39 -0.57 20.01
CA GLN A 332 38.26 -1.44 21.20
C GLN A 332 39.56 -2.14 21.62
N LEU A 333 40.69 -1.78 21.01
CA LEU A 333 42.03 -2.27 21.41
C LEU A 333 42.77 -1.32 22.38
N GLU A 334 42.05 -0.61 23.26
CA GLU A 334 42.66 -0.07 24.49
C GLU A 334 41.61 0.04 25.62
N GLN A 335 41.70 -0.86 26.62
CA GLN A 335 40.83 -0.84 27.81
C GLN A 335 41.58 -0.36 29.07
N PRO A 336 41.28 0.83 29.60
CA PRO A 336 41.40 1.06 31.04
C PRO A 336 40.27 0.32 31.77
N LYS A 337 40.59 -0.36 32.89
CA LYS A 337 39.64 -1.16 33.66
C LYS A 337 38.70 -0.29 34.52
N ARG A 338 37.47 -0.78 34.74
CA ARG A 338 36.36 -0.23 35.57
C ARG A 338 35.61 0.94 34.89
N THR A 339 34.32 1.22 35.15
CA THR A 339 33.34 0.61 36.08
C THR A 339 32.06 0.17 35.36
N SER A 340 31.32 -0.78 35.93
CA SER A 340 29.99 -1.19 35.42
C SER A 340 28.94 -0.08 35.51
N ARG A 341 28.42 0.41 34.38
CA ARG A 341 27.23 1.27 34.32
C ARG A 341 26.15 0.72 33.38
N LYS A 342 25.08 0.25 34.02
CA LYS A 342 23.68 0.07 33.58
C LYS A 342 23.39 0.08 32.05
N ARG A 343 22.83 -1.03 31.56
CA ARG A 343 22.05 -1.05 30.31
C ARG A 343 20.91 -0.01 30.41
N SER A 344 20.72 0.82 29.39
CA SER A 344 19.49 1.60 29.22
C SER A 344 18.38 0.67 28.71
N THR A 345 17.48 0.27 29.61
CA THR A 345 16.25 -0.45 29.27
C THR A 345 15.28 0.44 28.48
N LEU A 346 14.33 -0.20 27.79
CA LEU A 346 13.20 0.49 27.16
C LEU A 346 12.43 1.33 28.20
N SER A 347 11.93 2.48 27.77
CA SER A 347 10.97 3.29 28.52
C SER A 347 9.58 2.66 28.45
N TYR A 348 9.38 1.53 29.13
CA TYR A 348 8.05 1.08 29.55
C TYR A 348 7.61 1.86 30.79
N TYR A 349 6.29 1.96 31.01
CA TYR A 349 5.67 2.85 31.98
C TYR A 349 6.17 2.63 33.42
N THR A 350 6.81 3.65 33.98
CA THR A 350 7.31 3.64 35.38
C THR A 350 6.19 3.40 36.38
N GLN A 351 4.99 3.95 36.12
CA GLN A 351 3.83 3.79 36.99
C GLN A 351 3.38 2.33 37.13
N ASP A 352 3.40 1.54 36.04
CA ASP A 352 3.04 0.11 36.10
C ASP A 352 4.10 -0.71 36.83
N HIS A 353 5.38 -0.38 36.63
CA HIS A 353 6.49 -0.99 37.35
C HIS A 353 6.42 -0.73 38.86
N ASP A 354 6.13 0.51 39.27
CA ASP A 354 6.07 0.91 40.67
C ASP A 354 4.79 0.40 41.35
N ARG A 355 3.67 0.32 40.61
CA ARG A 355 2.44 -0.37 41.03
C ARG A 355 2.68 -1.87 41.23
N TRP A 356 3.39 -2.51 40.30
CA TRP A 356 3.75 -3.93 40.39
C TRP A 356 4.66 -4.23 41.59
N ILE A 357 5.69 -3.40 41.83
CA ILE A 357 6.52 -3.50 43.04
C ILE A 357 5.67 -3.31 44.30
N SER A 358 4.77 -2.33 44.33
CA SER A 358 3.90 -2.08 45.49
C SER A 358 3.00 -3.28 45.82
N ILE A 359 2.40 -3.92 44.80
CA ILE A 359 1.59 -5.14 44.97
C ILE A 359 2.44 -6.30 45.51
N LEU A 360 3.61 -6.55 44.93
CA LEU A 360 4.56 -7.56 45.39
C LEU A 360 5.05 -7.31 46.84
N GLN A 361 5.07 -6.05 47.27
CA GLN A 361 5.49 -5.62 48.60
C GLN A 361 4.36 -5.69 49.63
N LEU A 362 3.09 -5.63 49.20
CA LEU A 362 1.91 -5.86 50.03
C LEU A 362 1.71 -7.35 50.34
N ILE A 363 1.94 -8.22 49.35
CA ILE A 363 1.70 -9.68 49.43
C ILE A 363 2.82 -10.42 50.16
N ALA A 364 4.06 -9.92 50.07
CA ALA A 364 5.21 -10.52 50.74
C ALA A 364 6.18 -9.44 51.27
N PRO A 365 5.80 -8.70 52.33
CA PRO A 365 6.60 -7.59 52.87
C PRO A 365 7.99 -8.02 53.34
N ASP A 366 8.08 -9.18 54.02
CA ASP A 366 9.32 -9.71 54.60
C ASP A 366 10.26 -10.40 53.58
N ALA A 367 9.80 -10.58 52.33
CA ALA A 367 10.60 -11.19 51.28
C ALA A 367 11.72 -10.24 50.82
N LYS A 368 12.95 -10.76 50.81
CA LYS A 368 14.21 -10.01 50.73
C LYS A 368 14.58 -9.63 49.30
N ASN A 369 13.98 -10.30 48.31
CA ASN A 369 14.20 -10.02 46.90
C ASN A 369 12.93 -10.22 46.05
N GLN A 370 12.93 -9.67 44.84
CA GLN A 370 11.76 -9.71 43.95
C GLN A 370 11.38 -11.13 43.50
N SER A 371 12.32 -12.08 43.43
CA SER A 371 12.04 -13.47 43.06
C SER A 371 11.27 -14.21 44.15
N GLU A 372 11.60 -13.98 45.44
CA GLU A 372 10.80 -14.48 46.57
C GLU A 372 9.38 -13.90 46.55
N ARG A 373 9.24 -12.59 46.26
CA ARG A 373 7.92 -11.93 46.18
C ARG A 373 7.05 -12.50 45.06
N THR A 374 7.62 -12.70 43.87
CA THR A 374 6.90 -13.33 42.74
C THR A 374 6.56 -14.79 43.04
N ALA A 375 7.43 -15.55 43.71
CA ALA A 375 7.10 -16.91 44.15
C ALA A 375 5.94 -16.92 45.15
N LYS A 376 5.94 -16.03 46.16
CA LYS A 376 4.84 -15.90 47.13
C LYS A 376 3.52 -15.42 46.52
N LEU A 377 3.59 -14.56 45.50
CA LEU A 377 2.41 -14.21 44.69
C LEU A 377 1.82 -15.44 43.97
N LEU A 378 2.67 -16.30 43.38
CA LEU A 378 2.20 -17.51 42.70
C LEU A 378 1.61 -18.53 43.68
N GLU A 379 2.27 -18.78 44.82
CA GLU A 379 1.70 -19.61 45.90
C GLU A 379 0.33 -19.10 46.37
N TRP A 380 0.17 -17.78 46.51
CA TRP A 380 -1.10 -17.16 46.91
C TRP A 380 -2.19 -17.34 45.85
N ILE A 381 -1.87 -17.15 44.56
CA ILE A 381 -2.79 -17.38 43.44
C ILE A 381 -3.21 -18.86 43.38
N GLU A 382 -2.27 -19.79 43.48
CA GLU A 382 -2.55 -21.24 43.46
C GLU A 382 -3.43 -21.64 44.65
N ALA A 383 -3.22 -21.06 45.83
CA ALA A 383 -4.07 -21.27 47.00
C ALA A 383 -5.51 -20.72 46.84
N GLN A 384 -5.73 -19.65 46.05
CA GLN A 384 -7.09 -19.19 45.72
C GLN A 384 -7.81 -20.19 44.81
N PHE A 385 -7.13 -20.71 43.78
CA PHE A 385 -7.75 -21.65 42.83
C PHE A 385 -7.98 -23.06 43.39
N GLN A 386 -7.34 -23.44 44.51
CA GLN A 386 -7.59 -24.73 45.18
C GLN A 386 -8.78 -24.71 46.17
N GLN A 387 -9.42 -23.57 46.42
CA GLN A 387 -10.54 -23.46 47.39
C GLN A 387 -11.94 -23.59 46.77
N THR A 388 -12.06 -23.91 45.47
CA THR A 388 -13.37 -24.14 44.82
C THR A 388 -13.78 -25.61 44.92
N PRO A 389 -14.84 -25.98 45.68
CA PRO A 389 -15.29 -27.37 45.75
C PRO A 389 -16.01 -27.75 44.45
N VAL A 390 -15.59 -28.84 43.82
CA VAL A 390 -16.27 -29.39 42.64
C VAL A 390 -17.27 -30.44 43.10
N GLU A 391 -18.57 -30.16 43.01
CA GLU A 391 -19.60 -31.20 43.12
C GLU A 391 -19.53 -32.15 41.91
N PRO A 392 -19.56 -33.48 42.11
CA PRO A 392 -19.45 -34.44 41.02
C PRO A 392 -20.79 -34.58 40.27
N ALA A 393 -20.87 -34.02 39.06
CA ALA A 393 -22.02 -34.20 38.18
C ALA A 393 -22.19 -35.67 37.76
N SER A 394 -23.40 -36.21 37.97
CA SER A 394 -23.75 -37.60 37.65
C SER A 394 -23.70 -37.87 36.14
N SER A 395 -23.21 -39.06 35.76
CA SER A 395 -23.12 -39.49 34.36
C SER A 395 -24.34 -40.32 33.94
N GLN A 396 -25.02 -39.92 32.86
CA GLN A 396 -25.84 -40.83 32.05
C GLN A 396 -25.65 -40.54 30.54
N PRO A 397 -25.64 -41.57 29.68
CA PRO A 397 -25.52 -41.40 28.23
C PRO A 397 -26.89 -41.14 27.57
N GLN A 398 -26.89 -40.44 26.43
CA GLN A 398 -28.05 -40.33 25.54
C GLN A 398 -27.70 -40.83 24.13
N GLU A 399 -28.65 -41.48 23.48
CA GLU A 399 -28.52 -42.08 22.15
C GLU A 399 -28.75 -41.06 21.01
N PRO A 400 -28.23 -41.32 19.80
CA PRO A 400 -28.38 -40.39 18.67
C PRO A 400 -29.74 -40.50 17.95
N SER A 401 -30.34 -39.34 17.67
CA SER A 401 -31.55 -39.23 16.83
C SER A 401 -31.23 -39.24 15.32
N PRO A 402 -32.18 -39.68 14.46
CA PRO A 402 -31.91 -39.94 13.04
C PRO A 402 -31.92 -38.69 12.14
N ILE A 403 -31.33 -38.85 10.95
CA ILE A 403 -31.28 -37.86 9.86
C ILE A 403 -32.62 -37.85 9.10
N VAL A 404 -33.07 -36.67 8.65
CA VAL A 404 -34.22 -36.50 7.75
C VAL A 404 -33.75 -35.92 6.42
N GLU A 405 -34.24 -36.50 5.32
CA GLU A 405 -33.95 -36.15 3.93
C GLU A 405 -34.99 -35.16 3.39
N ILE A 406 -34.58 -34.21 2.54
CA ILE A 406 -35.46 -33.15 2.02
C ILE A 406 -35.16 -32.91 0.52
N GLU A 407 -36.20 -32.99 -0.32
CA GLU A 407 -36.13 -32.73 -1.76
C GLU A 407 -36.17 -31.22 -2.11
N PRO A 408 -35.59 -30.80 -3.25
CA PRO A 408 -35.64 -29.41 -3.73
C PRO A 408 -36.86 -29.12 -4.62
N PRO A 409 -37.53 -27.96 -4.49
CA PRO A 409 -38.60 -27.53 -5.38
C PRO A 409 -38.09 -26.82 -6.65
N SER A 410 -38.80 -27.03 -7.76
CA SER A 410 -38.59 -26.31 -9.04
C SER A 410 -39.12 -24.87 -9.01
N LEU A 411 -38.63 -24.02 -9.92
CA LEU A 411 -39.16 -22.67 -10.18
C LEU A 411 -39.45 -22.46 -11.66
N GLU A 412 -40.51 -21.70 -11.93
CA GLU A 412 -41.05 -21.40 -13.27
C GLU A 412 -41.04 -19.88 -13.50
N ILE A 413 -40.96 -19.43 -14.76
CA ILE A 413 -40.68 -18.02 -15.12
C ILE A 413 -41.80 -17.46 -16.01
N GLN A 414 -42.20 -16.20 -15.78
CA GLN A 414 -43.05 -15.43 -16.70
C GLN A 414 -42.48 -14.00 -16.94
N PRO A 415 -42.75 -13.38 -18.11
CA PRO A 415 -42.17 -12.10 -18.53
C PRO A 415 -43.01 -10.86 -18.13
N ILE A 416 -42.45 -9.67 -18.37
CA ILE A 416 -43.10 -8.36 -18.18
C ILE A 416 -42.85 -7.48 -19.42
N GLU A 417 -43.83 -6.68 -19.84
CA GLU A 417 -43.78 -5.81 -21.03
C GLU A 417 -43.38 -4.35 -20.73
N ASP A 418 -42.98 -3.61 -21.77
CA ASP A 418 -42.53 -2.21 -21.74
C ASP A 418 -43.69 -1.19 -21.82
N THR A 419 -43.56 -0.05 -21.12
CA THR A 419 -44.09 1.25 -21.59
C THR A 419 -43.46 2.44 -20.83
N PRO A 420 -43.04 3.53 -21.50
CA PRO A 420 -42.36 4.66 -20.83
C PRO A 420 -43.35 5.74 -20.32
N PRO A 421 -43.16 6.28 -19.10
CA PRO A 421 -43.96 7.38 -18.58
C PRO A 421 -43.52 8.75 -19.12
N LYS A 422 -44.44 9.73 -19.14
CA LYS A 422 -44.15 11.13 -19.46
C LYS A 422 -43.55 11.85 -18.25
N LEU A 423 -42.69 12.85 -18.51
CA LEU A 423 -42.02 13.65 -17.47
C LEU A 423 -42.96 14.67 -16.82
N ASP A 424 -42.66 14.96 -15.54
CA ASP A 424 -43.42 15.80 -14.62
C ASP A 424 -43.25 17.31 -14.92
N PRO A 425 -44.32 18.14 -14.88
CA PRO A 425 -44.23 19.59 -15.09
C PRO A 425 -43.31 20.31 -14.10
N THR A 426 -43.07 19.77 -12.91
CA THR A 426 -42.10 20.27 -11.93
C THR A 426 -40.67 20.29 -12.51
N VAL A 427 -40.33 19.32 -13.37
CA VAL A 427 -39.03 19.26 -14.06
C VAL A 427 -38.91 20.38 -15.11
N GLN A 428 -40.01 20.74 -15.78
CA GLN A 428 -40.02 21.87 -16.72
C GLN A 428 -39.77 23.20 -16.01
N LEU A 429 -40.42 23.43 -14.87
CA LEU A 429 -40.21 24.62 -14.04
C LEU A 429 -38.76 24.73 -13.55
N LEU A 430 -38.13 23.61 -13.17
CA LEU A 430 -36.72 23.58 -12.74
C LEU A 430 -35.75 23.93 -13.89
N VAL A 431 -36.00 23.41 -15.10
CA VAL A 431 -35.21 23.74 -16.31
C VAL A 431 -35.32 25.22 -16.65
N GLU A 432 -36.51 25.81 -16.53
CA GLU A 432 -36.75 27.23 -16.82
C GLU A 432 -36.07 28.16 -15.79
N GLN A 433 -36.04 27.76 -14.51
CA GLN A 433 -35.25 28.45 -13.48
C GLN A 433 -33.74 28.35 -13.74
N MET A 434 -33.23 27.17 -14.13
CA MET A 434 -31.81 27.01 -14.48
C MET A 434 -31.40 27.90 -15.66
N ALA A 435 -32.28 28.12 -16.64
CA ALA A 435 -32.01 29.03 -17.75
C ALA A 435 -31.81 30.49 -17.30
N GLN A 436 -32.58 30.98 -16.32
CA GLN A 436 -32.41 32.32 -15.75
C GLN A 436 -31.10 32.46 -14.95
N VAL A 437 -30.68 31.39 -14.25
CA VAL A 437 -29.38 31.35 -13.55
C VAL A 437 -28.22 31.43 -14.55
N MET A 438 -28.27 30.69 -15.67
CA MET A 438 -27.20 30.76 -16.68
C MET A 438 -27.12 32.15 -17.34
N GLN A 439 -28.26 32.81 -17.61
CA GLN A 439 -28.28 34.16 -18.18
C GLN A 439 -27.76 35.24 -17.21
N SER A 440 -27.86 35.04 -15.90
CA SER A 440 -27.29 35.96 -14.91
C SER A 440 -25.79 35.73 -14.69
N VAL A 441 -25.32 34.48 -14.74
CA VAL A 441 -23.87 34.15 -14.73
C VAL A 441 -23.15 34.69 -15.98
N ALA A 442 -23.78 34.63 -17.16
CA ALA A 442 -23.23 35.23 -18.39
C ALA A 442 -22.96 36.73 -18.23
N LYS A 443 -23.95 37.50 -17.77
CA LYS A 443 -23.84 38.95 -17.53
C LYS A 443 -22.75 39.29 -16.50
N LEU A 444 -22.55 38.45 -15.49
CA LEU A 444 -21.48 38.61 -14.51
C LEU A 444 -20.09 38.39 -15.13
N THR A 445 -20.00 37.46 -16.09
CA THR A 445 -18.75 37.09 -16.78
C THR A 445 -18.29 38.18 -17.76
N ASP A 446 -19.24 38.82 -18.45
CA ASP A 446 -18.97 40.00 -19.29
C ASP A 446 -18.47 41.20 -18.46
N ALA A 447 -19.07 41.43 -17.29
CA ALA A 447 -18.65 42.51 -16.37
C ALA A 447 -17.23 42.29 -15.82
N ILE A 448 -16.85 41.06 -15.49
CA ILE A 448 -15.48 40.71 -15.06
C ILE A 448 -14.47 40.88 -16.22
N SER A 449 -14.89 40.58 -17.45
CA SER A 449 -14.05 40.71 -18.65
C SER A 449 -13.77 42.18 -19.04
N ALA A 450 -14.52 43.14 -18.51
CA ALA A 450 -14.33 44.57 -18.74
C ALA A 450 -13.16 45.21 -17.94
N GLY A 451 -12.56 44.49 -16.99
CA GLY A 451 -11.21 44.77 -16.47
C GLY A 451 -10.97 46.13 -15.82
N GLN A 452 -11.71 46.46 -14.75
CA GLN A 452 -11.48 47.69 -13.97
C GLN A 452 -10.97 47.43 -12.53
N LEU A 453 -10.24 48.45 -12.02
CA LEU A 453 -9.78 48.65 -10.63
C LEU A 453 -8.61 47.77 -10.12
N GLU A 454 -7.43 48.17 -10.57
CA GLU A 454 -6.32 48.72 -9.75
C GLU A 454 -5.99 48.18 -8.34
N ARG A 455 -4.69 48.18 -8.05
CA ARG A 455 -4.10 47.90 -6.73
C ARG A 455 -4.07 49.15 -5.85
N THR A 456 -4.48 49.03 -4.59
CA THR A 456 -3.90 49.84 -3.51
C THR A 456 -3.60 49.02 -2.26
N SER A 457 -2.62 49.49 -1.50
CA SER A 457 -2.20 49.07 -0.16
C SER A 457 -1.41 50.25 0.43
N PRO A 458 -1.17 50.36 1.75
CA PRO A 458 -1.43 49.39 2.83
C PRO A 458 -2.22 50.02 4.00
N GLN A 459 -2.30 49.34 5.16
CA GLN A 459 -1.55 49.69 6.39
C GLN A 459 -2.09 48.89 7.60
N ARG A 460 -1.38 48.96 8.74
CA ARG A 460 -1.43 48.04 9.88
C ARG A 460 -1.66 48.83 11.18
N GLN A 461 -2.69 48.46 11.96
CA GLN A 461 -2.76 48.80 13.39
C GLN A 461 -3.58 47.76 14.18
N ARG A 462 -3.57 47.85 15.52
CA ARG A 462 -3.80 46.73 16.44
C ARG A 462 -4.31 47.24 17.80
N SER A 463 -5.55 46.92 18.17
CA SER A 463 -6.08 47.16 19.53
C SER A 463 -7.32 46.30 19.84
N THR A 464 -7.41 45.90 21.10
CA THR A 464 -8.45 45.09 21.77
C THR A 464 -9.01 45.90 22.97
N PRO A 465 -9.98 45.43 23.79
CA PRO A 465 -11.15 44.56 23.56
C PRO A 465 -12.46 45.23 24.14
N SER A 466 -13.43 44.43 24.60
CA SER A 466 -14.63 44.79 25.40
C SER A 466 -15.79 45.49 24.65
N SER A 467 -17.06 45.33 25.03
CA SER A 467 -17.65 44.41 26.04
C SER A 467 -19.16 44.18 25.82
N THR A 468 -19.67 43.05 26.34
CA THR A 468 -21.01 42.84 26.92
C THR A 468 -22.27 43.41 26.23
N GLN A 469 -23.15 42.51 25.76
CA GLN A 469 -24.57 42.50 26.17
C GLN A 469 -25.25 41.13 25.94
N THR A 470 -26.42 40.93 26.55
CA THR A 470 -26.99 39.61 26.88
C THR A 470 -28.53 39.67 26.82
N LEU A 471 -29.19 38.50 26.77
CA LEU A 471 -30.66 38.28 26.90
C LEU A 471 -31.48 38.61 25.62
N HIS A 472 -32.70 38.08 25.36
CA HIS A 472 -33.63 37.36 26.25
C HIS A 472 -34.64 36.44 25.49
N SER A 473 -34.93 35.23 26.05
CA SER A 473 -36.26 34.55 26.04
C SER A 473 -36.83 34.02 24.66
N THR A 474 -37.89 33.19 24.51
CA THR A 474 -38.69 32.18 25.28
C THR A 474 -39.94 31.86 24.39
N GLN A 475 -40.70 30.74 24.39
CA GLN A 475 -40.75 29.42 25.08
C GLN A 475 -40.28 28.30 24.07
N SER A 476 -40.56 26.98 24.04
CA SER A 476 -41.56 26.01 24.59
C SER A 476 -42.96 26.01 23.92
N SER A 477 -43.76 24.93 23.82
CA SER A 477 -43.54 23.46 23.88
C SER A 477 -44.85 22.69 23.62
N THR A 478 -44.80 21.54 22.93
CA THR A 478 -45.78 20.45 23.08
C THR A 478 -45.16 19.11 22.70
N ALA A 479 -45.54 18.05 23.42
CA ALA A 479 -45.18 16.66 23.12
C ALA A 479 -46.41 15.77 23.31
N SER A 480 -46.51 14.72 22.50
CA SER A 480 -47.35 13.54 22.74
C SER A 480 -46.60 12.32 22.21
N THR A 481 -46.71 11.19 22.92
CA THR A 481 -45.83 10.02 22.75
C THR A 481 -46.67 8.77 22.51
N GLU A 482 -46.36 8.01 21.46
CA GLU A 482 -46.79 6.62 21.32
C GLU A 482 -45.75 5.79 20.56
N ASN A 483 -45.64 4.50 20.92
CA ASN A 483 -44.55 3.55 20.63
C ASN A 483 -45.09 2.13 20.98
N PRO A 484 -44.49 0.96 20.63
CA PRO A 484 -43.22 0.77 19.91
C PRO A 484 -43.14 -0.42 18.90
N GLN A 485 -42.00 -0.48 18.19
CA GLN A 485 -41.27 -1.71 17.76
C GLN A 485 -41.89 -2.68 16.71
N PRO A 486 -41.09 -3.63 16.14
CA PRO A 486 -39.64 -3.82 16.28
C PRO A 486 -38.84 -3.68 14.97
N ALA A 487 -37.72 -2.94 15.03
CA ALA A 487 -36.64 -3.10 14.05
C ALA A 487 -35.80 -4.35 14.38
N ARG A 488 -35.31 -5.05 13.35
CA ARG A 488 -34.48 -6.27 13.53
C ARG A 488 -33.17 -5.96 14.27
N PRO A 489 -32.67 -6.87 15.13
CA PRO A 489 -31.50 -6.59 15.96
C PRO A 489 -30.25 -6.34 15.13
N ARG A 490 -29.57 -5.22 15.40
CA ARG A 490 -28.20 -4.99 14.94
C ARG A 490 -27.27 -5.92 15.73
N GLY A 491 -26.47 -6.74 15.03
CA GLY A 491 -25.47 -7.58 15.67
C GLY A 491 -24.41 -6.74 16.42
N PRO A 492 -23.70 -7.31 17.41
CA PRO A 492 -22.75 -6.55 18.23
C PRO A 492 -21.72 -5.80 17.39
N ARG A 493 -21.61 -4.49 17.60
CA ARG A 493 -20.49 -3.70 17.10
C ARG A 493 -19.26 -4.11 17.92
N GLY A 494 -18.22 -4.61 17.24
CA GLY A 494 -16.93 -4.82 17.90
C GLY A 494 -16.26 -3.46 18.15
N ALA A 495 -15.59 -3.31 19.30
CA ALA A 495 -15.06 -2.03 19.82
C ALA A 495 -14.32 -1.15 18.79
N SER A 496 -13.61 -1.74 17.81
CA SER A 496 -12.97 -0.99 16.73
C SER A 496 -13.93 -0.12 15.90
N GLY A 497 -15.23 -0.44 15.84
CA GLY A 497 -16.23 0.37 15.15
C GLY A 497 -16.63 1.62 15.94
N GLU A 498 -16.75 1.50 17.27
CA GLU A 498 -17.09 2.62 18.16
C GLU A 498 -15.94 3.62 18.29
N ILE A 499 -14.69 3.17 18.14
CA ILE A 499 -13.52 4.06 18.03
C ILE A 499 -13.50 4.78 16.68
N VAL A 500 -14.01 4.17 15.58
CA VAL A 500 -14.16 4.87 14.29
C VAL A 500 -15.25 5.94 14.37
N ASP A 501 -16.41 5.62 14.93
CA ASP A 501 -17.49 6.60 15.08
C ASP A 501 -17.03 7.79 15.94
N ARG A 502 -16.43 7.54 17.12
CA ARG A 502 -15.86 8.60 17.97
C ARG A 502 -14.76 9.42 17.29
N ALA A 503 -13.94 8.81 16.43
CA ALA A 503 -12.95 9.54 15.64
C ALA A 503 -13.58 10.45 14.56
N ILE A 504 -14.69 10.02 13.95
CA ILE A 504 -15.47 10.85 13.02
C ILE A 504 -16.12 12.02 13.77
N ASP A 505 -16.75 11.77 14.93
CA ASP A 505 -17.37 12.81 15.76
C ASP A 505 -16.36 13.87 16.20
N ALA A 506 -15.20 13.44 16.72
CA ALA A 506 -14.15 14.34 17.16
C ALA A 506 -13.57 15.17 15.99
N MET A 507 -13.48 14.61 14.78
CA MET A 507 -13.10 15.36 13.58
C MET A 507 -14.17 16.37 13.15
N MET A 508 -15.46 16.03 13.28
CA MET A 508 -16.56 16.96 13.00
C MET A 508 -16.53 18.15 13.96
N ALA A 509 -16.60 17.87 15.26
CA ALA A 509 -16.56 18.89 16.31
C ALA A 509 -15.29 19.76 16.26
N TYR A 510 -14.14 19.20 15.87
CA TYR A 510 -12.92 19.97 15.64
C TYR A 510 -13.07 20.95 14.46
N ASN A 511 -13.65 20.53 13.33
CA ASN A 511 -13.87 21.43 12.20
C ASN A 511 -14.96 22.48 12.49
N ASP A 512 -15.92 22.17 13.35
CA ASP A 512 -17.09 23.02 13.64
C ASP A 512 -16.77 24.23 14.55
N MET A 513 -15.59 24.26 15.18
CA MET A 513 -15.16 25.39 16.01
C MET A 513 -15.13 26.70 15.22
N ALA A 514 -15.92 27.69 15.65
CA ALA A 514 -16.20 28.91 14.88
C ALA A 514 -14.96 29.77 14.55
N GLU A 515 -13.93 29.76 15.39
CA GLU A 515 -12.67 30.49 15.15
C GLU A 515 -11.72 29.77 14.17
N ARG A 516 -12.04 28.54 13.73
CA ARG A 516 -11.13 27.72 12.91
C ARG A 516 -11.16 28.13 11.45
N LEU A 517 -10.04 28.72 10.99
CA LEU A 517 -9.80 29.04 9.58
C LEU A 517 -9.97 27.78 8.71
N HIS A 518 -10.48 27.95 7.49
CA HIS A 518 -10.71 26.84 6.55
C HIS A 518 -9.45 25.97 6.36
N GLN A 519 -8.27 26.57 6.21
CA GLN A 519 -7.00 25.87 6.02
C GLN A 519 -6.60 24.94 7.18
N ASP A 520 -7.16 25.14 8.38
CA ASP A 520 -6.81 24.46 9.63
C ASP A 520 -7.80 23.33 9.99
N LYS A 521 -8.80 23.09 9.11
CA LYS A 521 -9.77 21.99 9.18
C LYS A 521 -9.20 20.72 8.55
N TRP A 522 -9.83 19.56 8.78
CA TRP A 522 -9.36 18.26 8.29
C TRP A 522 -10.45 17.50 7.52
N ALA A 523 -10.10 16.90 6.38
CA ALA A 523 -11.02 16.03 5.65
C ALA A 523 -11.05 14.62 6.27
N ILE A 524 -12.23 14.24 6.75
CA ILE A 524 -12.55 12.89 7.25
C ILE A 524 -12.34 11.88 6.12
N SER A 525 -11.37 10.98 6.30
CA SER A 525 -10.95 10.06 5.24
C SER A 525 -10.16 8.87 5.81
N ILE A 526 -10.11 7.76 5.06
CA ILE A 526 -9.44 6.50 5.45
C ILE A 526 -8.01 6.73 5.97
N ASN A 527 -7.26 7.64 5.33
CA ASN A 527 -5.85 7.89 5.68
C ASN A 527 -5.68 8.67 6.99
N ILE A 528 -6.68 9.46 7.40
CA ILE A 528 -6.66 10.22 8.65
C ILE A 528 -7.21 9.38 9.81
N LEU A 529 -8.31 8.65 9.58
CA LEU A 529 -8.86 7.72 10.57
C LEU A 529 -7.89 6.57 10.93
N LYS A 530 -6.90 6.29 10.07
CA LYS A 530 -5.79 5.36 10.36
C LYS A 530 -4.76 5.83 11.39
N GLU A 531 -4.72 7.11 11.75
CA GLU A 531 -3.94 7.57 12.92
C GLU A 531 -4.67 7.24 14.24
N PHE A 532 -5.96 6.90 14.19
CA PHE A 532 -6.81 6.56 15.35
C PHE A 532 -7.15 5.07 15.45
N VAL A 533 -7.41 4.39 14.32
CA VAL A 533 -7.87 2.99 14.29
C VAL A 533 -7.01 2.14 13.36
N SER A 534 -6.55 1.00 13.85
CA SER A 534 -5.71 0.05 13.08
C SER A 534 -6.51 -0.81 12.09
N SER A 535 -7.80 -1.05 12.37
CA SER A 535 -8.68 -1.92 11.58
C SER A 535 -9.26 -1.19 10.36
N GLN A 536 -8.64 -1.37 9.18
CA GLN A 536 -9.16 -0.83 7.92
C GLN A 536 -10.61 -1.28 7.61
N PRO A 537 -11.04 -2.54 7.85
CA PRO A 537 -12.43 -2.94 7.65
C PRO A 537 -13.41 -2.26 8.61
N ALA A 538 -12.98 -1.85 9.82
CA ALA A 538 -13.81 -1.03 10.70
C ALA A 538 -13.94 0.41 10.15
N ILE A 539 -12.82 1.03 9.74
CA ILE A 539 -12.81 2.37 9.15
C ILE A 539 -13.70 2.45 7.91
N GLN A 540 -13.59 1.48 7.00
CA GLN A 540 -14.39 1.46 5.78
C GLN A 540 -15.89 1.36 6.10
N ARG A 541 -16.30 0.45 6.99
CA ARG A 541 -17.71 0.31 7.37
C ARG A 541 -18.28 1.53 8.12
N GLY A 542 -17.46 2.24 8.91
CA GLY A 542 -17.88 3.47 9.57
C GLY A 542 -18.07 4.62 8.58
N LEU A 543 -17.14 4.79 7.63
CA LEU A 543 -17.27 5.75 6.54
C LEU A 543 -18.47 5.46 5.63
N GLU A 544 -18.73 4.19 5.31
CA GLU A 544 -19.89 3.76 4.53
C GLU A 544 -21.21 3.99 5.30
N GLN A 545 -21.24 3.75 6.62
CA GLN A 545 -22.42 4.01 7.47
C GLN A 545 -22.72 5.50 7.67
N ARG A 546 -21.71 6.37 7.61
CA ARG A 546 -21.83 7.83 7.86
C ARG A 546 -21.58 8.69 6.61
N GLU A 547 -21.61 8.11 5.40
CA GLU A 547 -21.16 8.80 4.19
C GLU A 547 -21.94 10.10 3.92
N ALA A 548 -23.28 10.08 4.07
CA ALA A 548 -24.14 11.24 3.83
C ALA A 548 -23.85 12.40 4.81
N GLU A 549 -23.59 12.07 6.08
CA GLU A 549 -23.28 13.01 7.14
C GLU A 549 -21.90 13.65 6.94
N ILE A 550 -20.88 12.82 6.64
CA ILE A 550 -19.53 13.25 6.30
C ILE A 550 -19.53 14.15 5.05
N ARG A 551 -20.35 13.81 4.04
CA ARG A 551 -20.49 14.62 2.83
C ARG A 551 -21.12 15.98 3.11
N ALA A 552 -22.23 16.03 3.83
CA ALA A 552 -22.88 17.28 4.22
C ALA A 552 -21.95 18.17 5.06
N HIS A 553 -21.17 17.57 5.97
CA HIS A 553 -20.16 18.27 6.77
C HIS A 553 -19.02 18.85 5.91
N HIS A 554 -18.53 18.09 4.94
CA HIS A 554 -17.50 18.57 4.00
C HIS A 554 -18.03 19.69 3.11
N GLU A 555 -19.28 19.60 2.63
CA GLU A 555 -19.95 20.64 1.87
C GLU A 555 -20.14 21.93 2.69
N GLN A 556 -20.61 21.82 3.94
CA GLN A 556 -20.75 22.94 4.89
C GLN A 556 -19.44 23.72 5.10
N HIS A 557 -18.31 23.02 5.20
CA HIS A 557 -16.99 23.63 5.42
C HIS A 557 -16.17 23.86 4.13
N GLN A 558 -16.75 23.59 2.95
CA GLN A 558 -16.11 23.67 1.63
C GLN A 558 -14.87 22.77 1.46
N ILE A 559 -14.78 21.68 2.23
CA ILE A 559 -13.64 20.78 2.31
C ILE A 559 -13.66 19.81 1.11
N ASP A 560 -12.66 19.90 0.22
CA ASP A 560 -12.41 18.86 -0.79
C ASP A 560 -11.71 17.64 -0.14
N PRO A 561 -12.37 16.48 0.01
CA PRO A 561 -11.78 15.34 0.70
C PRO A 561 -10.58 14.71 0.00
N LYS A 562 -10.39 15.00 -1.30
CA LYS A 562 -9.23 14.53 -2.09
C LYS A 562 -8.03 15.47 -1.98
N LYS A 563 -8.23 16.76 -1.66
CA LYS A 563 -7.18 17.78 -1.69
C LYS A 563 -6.86 18.46 -0.35
N HIS A 564 -7.86 18.69 0.50
CA HIS A 564 -7.74 19.57 1.68
C HIS A 564 -6.64 19.10 2.66
N ASN A 565 -6.51 17.79 2.87
CA ASN A 565 -5.45 17.21 3.72
C ASN A 565 -4.02 17.39 3.18
N PHE A 566 -3.81 17.89 1.95
CA PHE A 566 -2.46 18.24 1.48
C PHE A 566 -1.89 19.49 2.17
N PHE A 567 -2.73 20.42 2.65
CA PHE A 567 -2.27 21.62 3.34
C PHE A 567 -1.51 21.33 4.65
N HIS A 568 -1.83 20.20 5.29
CA HIS A 568 -1.21 19.72 6.53
C HIS A 568 0.04 18.87 6.33
N ARG A 569 0.26 18.38 5.10
CA ARG A 569 1.22 17.31 4.80
C ARG A 569 2.66 17.70 5.15
N GLY A 570 3.14 17.21 6.28
CA GLY A 570 4.49 17.45 6.78
C GLY A 570 4.65 18.69 7.67
N LYS A 571 3.54 19.31 8.09
CA LYS A 571 3.54 20.35 9.14
C LYS A 571 3.17 19.76 10.50
N HIS A 572 1.98 19.16 10.59
CA HIS A 572 1.37 18.65 11.81
C HIS A 572 0.60 17.36 11.52
N LYS A 573 0.28 16.59 12.55
CA LYS A 573 -0.67 15.46 12.51
C LYS A 573 -2.03 15.88 13.05
N ILE A 574 -3.07 15.12 12.72
CA ILE A 574 -4.38 15.32 13.35
C ILE A 574 -4.37 14.96 14.85
N THR A 575 -3.54 13.99 15.25
CA THR A 575 -3.34 13.56 16.64
C THR A 575 -2.59 14.59 17.50
N ASP A 576 -2.04 15.65 16.90
CA ASP A 576 -1.52 16.82 17.62
C ASP A 576 -2.66 17.75 18.09
N PHE A 577 -3.87 17.59 17.55
CA PHE A 577 -5.03 18.49 17.75
C PHE A 577 -6.29 17.79 18.26
N ILE A 578 -6.45 16.50 17.97
CA ILE A 578 -7.60 15.67 18.32
C ILE A 578 -7.10 14.44 19.06
N GLN A 579 -7.58 14.26 20.28
CA GLN A 579 -7.40 13.04 21.07
C GLN A 579 -8.76 12.37 21.21
N ILE A 580 -8.78 11.04 21.15
CA ILE A 580 -9.96 10.22 21.45
C ILE A 580 -9.62 9.30 22.61
N GLU A 581 -10.53 9.16 23.56
CA GLU A 581 -10.34 8.30 24.72
C GLU A 581 -10.54 6.83 24.30
N THR A 582 -9.44 6.12 24.08
CA THR A 582 -9.47 4.65 24.06
C THR A 582 -9.69 4.18 25.50
N GLU A 583 -10.89 3.67 25.79
CA GLU A 583 -11.25 3.23 27.14
C GLU A 583 -10.28 2.18 27.67
N PRO A 584 -9.83 2.29 28.94
CA PRO A 584 -9.11 1.21 29.59
C PRO A 584 -10.04 0.02 29.79
N GLN A 585 -9.54 -1.21 29.64
CA GLN A 585 -10.34 -2.40 29.91
C GLN A 585 -10.64 -2.50 31.42
N ASN A 586 -11.93 -2.46 31.75
CA ASN A 586 -12.55 -2.64 33.07
C ASN A 586 -12.08 -1.70 34.20
N GLN A 587 -12.98 -0.82 34.61
CA GLN A 587 -13.17 -0.49 36.03
C GLN A 587 -14.49 -1.12 36.48
N GLU A 588 -14.46 -1.91 37.55
CA GLU A 588 -15.69 -2.34 38.24
C GLU A 588 -16.22 -1.21 39.13
N SER A 589 -17.53 -1.22 39.38
CA SER A 589 -18.25 -0.10 39.98
C SER A 589 -18.36 -0.20 41.51
N ASP A 590 -17.81 0.78 42.22
CA ASP A 590 -18.18 1.07 43.60
C ASP A 590 -19.33 2.10 43.64
N ALA A 591 -20.47 1.70 44.20
CA ALA A 591 -21.62 2.57 44.46
C ALA A 591 -22.36 2.11 45.74
N ILE A 592 -21.93 2.64 46.89
CA ILE A 592 -22.52 2.37 48.20
C ILE A 592 -23.51 3.49 48.56
N PRO A 593 -24.80 3.19 48.84
CA PRO A 593 -25.67 4.07 49.61
C PRO A 593 -25.39 3.94 51.12
N ASN A 594 -25.58 5.03 51.87
CA ASN A 594 -25.31 5.13 53.33
C ASN A 594 -26.09 4.11 54.18
#